data_AF-A0A4Q4DHX6-F1
#
_entry.id   AF-A0A4Q4DHX6-F1
#
_cell.length_a   1.000
_cell.length_b   1.000
_cell.length_c   1.000
_cell.angle_alpha   90.00
_cell.angle_beta   90.00
_cell.angle_gamma   90.00
#
_symmetry.space_group_name_H-M   'P 1'
#
loop_
_entity.id
_entity.type
_entity.pdbx_description
1 polymer ?
#
loop_
_entity_poly.entity_id
_entity_poly.type
_entity_poly.pdbx_seq_one_letter_code
_entity_poly.pdbx_strand_id
1 'polypeptide(L)' 'MMAHEVVRRVEEVSPLLAATAEETEALRRLTDQGVKLIRQAGVTRLLQPRDFGGHAADPRET' A
#
# COMPACT_ATOMS: atom_id res chain seq x y z
N MET A 1 20.24 -6.45 -0.98
CA MET A 1 19.49 -5.18 -0.96
C MET A 1 18.35 -5.36 0.03
N MET A 2 18.11 -4.41 0.93
CA MET A 2 17.03 -4.54 1.92
C MET A 2 15.74 -3.99 1.33
N ALA A 3 14.63 -4.71 1.47
CA ALA A 3 13.32 -4.25 0.99
C ALA A 3 12.89 -2.97 1.73
N HIS A 4 12.32 -2.01 1.00
CA HIS A 4 11.82 -0.77 1.58
C HIS A 4 10.75 -1.05 2.64
N GLU A 5 10.65 -0.22 3.67
CA GLU A 5 9.72 -0.42 4.79
C GLU A 5 8.24 -0.55 4.35
N VAL A 6 7.85 0.14 3.28
CA VAL A 6 6.50 0.02 2.71
C VAL A 6 6.22 -1.39 2.20
N VAL A 7 7.21 -2.09 1.61
CA VAL A 7 7.04 -3.48 1.15
C VAL A 7 6.73 -4.39 2.33
N ARG A 8 7.48 -4.25 3.43
CA ARG A 8 7.22 -5.01 4.66
C ARG A 8 5.81 -4.76 5.21
N ARG A 9 5.37 -3.50 5.25
CA ARG A 9 4.01 -3.16 5.69
C ARG A 9 2.93 -3.73 4.76
N VAL A 10 3.19 -3.79 3.45
CA VAL A 10 2.29 -4.44 2.48
C VAL A 10 2.18 -5.94 2.77
N GLU A 11 3.29 -6.62 3.07
CA GLU A 11 3.27 -8.03 3.47
C GLU A 11 2.43 -8.24 4.74
N GLU A 12 2.61 -7.39 5.74
CA GLU A 12 1.84 -7.43 7.00
C GLU A 12 0.34 -7.25 6.79
N VAL A 13 -0.09 -6.35 5.88
CA VAL A 13 -1.52 -6.10 5.62
C VAL A 13 -2.11 -6.95 4.50
N SER A 14 -1.31 -7.74 3.78
CA SER A 14 -1.78 -8.55 2.64
C SER A 14 -2.93 -9.50 2.98
N PRO A 15 -2.94 -10.21 4.14
CA PRO A 15 -4.09 -11.03 4.52
C PRO A 15 -5.38 -10.21 4.70
N LEU A 16 -5.25 -8.99 5.24
CA LEU A 16 -6.39 -8.09 5.44
C LEU A 16 -6.90 -7.53 4.10
N LEU A 17 -6.01 -7.23 3.17
CA LEU A 17 -6.37 -6.82 1.81
C LEU A 17 -7.10 -7.97 1.08
N ALA A 18 -6.60 -9.20 1.20
CA ALA A 18 -7.23 -10.38 0.62
C ALA A 18 -8.66 -10.59 1.14
N ALA A 19 -8.88 -10.36 2.44
CA ALA A 19 -10.22 -10.42 3.04
C ALA A 19 -11.21 -9.39 2.48
N THR A 20 -10.75 -8.32 1.82
CA THR A 20 -11.62 -7.30 1.20
C THR A 20 -11.96 -7.58 -0.28
N ALA A 21 -11.45 -8.67 -0.85
CA ALA A 21 -11.50 -8.90 -2.30
C ALA A 21 -12.93 -9.11 -2.82
N GLU A 22 -13.73 -9.97 -2.19
CA GLU A 22 -15.10 -10.27 -2.63
C GLU A 22 -16.00 -9.02 -2.59
N GLU A 23 -15.92 -8.24 -1.51
CA GLU A 23 -16.69 -7.01 -1.37
C GLU A 23 -16.24 -5.95 -2.39
N THR A 24 -14.93 -5.84 -2.65
CA THR A 24 -14.39 -4.95 -3.69
C THR A 24 -14.97 -5.27 -5.06
N GLU A 25 -15.04 -6.56 -5.42
CA GLU A 25 -15.62 -6.98 -6.70
C GLU A 25 -17.11 -6.68 -6.78
N ALA A 26 -17.87 -6.96 -5.72
CA ALA A 26 -19.30 -6.64 -5.66
C ALA A 26 -19.57 -5.13 -5.78
N LEU A 27 -18.76 -4.30 -5.12
CA LEU A 27 -18.89 -2.84 -5.15
C LEU A 27 -18.41 -2.21 -6.47
N ARG A 28 -17.64 -2.93 -7.29
CA ARG A 28 -16.96 -2.41 -8.48
C ARG A 28 -16.03 -1.22 -8.18
N ARG A 29 -15.56 -1.15 -6.95
CA ARG A 29 -14.57 -0.20 -6.43
C ARG A 29 -13.90 -0.80 -5.21
N LEU A 30 -12.72 -0.30 -4.85
CA LEU A 30 -12.08 -0.64 -3.58
C LEU A 30 -13.02 -0.32 -2.41
N THR A 31 -13.08 -1.24 -1.45
CA THR A 31 -13.71 -0.98 -0.15
C THR A 31 -12.99 0.16 0.57
N ASP A 32 -13.71 0.86 1.44
CA ASP A 32 -13.12 1.95 2.23
C ASP A 32 -11.99 1.42 3.14
N GLN A 33 -12.16 0.19 3.64
CA GLN A 33 -11.13 -0.52 4.40
C GLN A 33 -9.90 -0.86 3.53
N GLY A 34 -10.08 -1.34 2.30
CA GLY A 34 -8.99 -1.59 1.36
C GLY A 34 -8.20 -0.32 1.04
N VAL A 35 -8.90 0.79 0.76
CA VAL A 35 -8.28 2.12 0.57
C VAL A 35 -7.49 2.54 1.81
N LYS A 36 -8.05 2.35 3.01
CA LYS A 36 -7.38 2.67 4.28
C LYS A 36 -6.09 1.86 4.46
N LEU A 37 -6.13 0.55 4.24
CA LEU A 37 -4.96 -0.33 4.36
C LEU A 37 -3.84 0.08 3.39
N ILE A 38 -4.15 0.34 2.12
CA ILE A 38 -3.18 0.79 1.11
C ILE A 38 -2.54 2.13 1.52
N ARG A 39 -3.36 3.07 2.00
CA ARG A 39 -2.87 4.39 2.45
C ARG A 39 -1.98 4.27 3.69
N GLN A 40 -2.36 3.44 4.67
CA GLN A 40 -1.60 3.22 5.90
C GLN A 40 -0.28 2.49 5.64
N ALA A 41 -0.24 1.55 4.69
CA ALA A 41 0.99 0.88 4.27
C ALA A 41 1.99 1.85 3.62
N GLY A 42 1.51 2.97 3.07
CA GLY A 42 2.35 4.02 2.47
C GLY A 42 2.56 3.87 0.96
N VAL A 43 1.86 2.93 0.30
CA VAL A 43 2.01 2.63 -1.14
C VAL A 43 1.88 3.88 -2.01
N THR A 44 0.86 4.71 -1.75
CA THR A 44 0.60 5.94 -2.51
C THR A 44 1.69 7.02 -2.37
N ARG A 45 2.62 6.88 -1.42
CA ARG A 45 3.69 7.84 -1.13
C ARG A 45 5.08 7.32 -1.44
N LEU A 46 5.18 6.13 -2.05
CA LEU A 46 6.45 5.43 -2.25
C LEU A 46 7.43 6.22 -3.13
N LEU A 47 6.94 6.75 -4.25
CA LEU A 47 7.74 7.56 -5.19
C LEU A 47 7.57 9.06 -5.00
N GLN A 48 6.71 9.47 -4.05
CA GLN A 48 6.47 10.89 -3.79
C GLN A 48 7.75 11.54 -3.21
N PRO A 49 8.12 12.76 -3.64
CA PRO A 49 9.25 13.47 -3.06
C PRO A 49 9.10 13.70 -1.55
N ARG A 50 10.23 13.72 -0.84
CA ARG A 50 10.25 13.91 0.62
C ARG A 50 9.66 15.23 1.06
N ASP A 51 9.82 16.29 0.26
CA ASP A 51 9.27 17.62 0.52
C ASP A 51 7.72 17.63 0.56
N PHE A 52 7.09 16.60 0.00
CA PHE A 52 5.63 16.39 0.05
C PHE A 52 5.21 15.24 0.98
N GLY A 53 6.12 14.80 1.86
CA GLY A 53 5.89 13.73 2.83
C GLY A 53 5.96 12.32 2.25
N GLY A 54 6.64 12.14 1.12
CA GLY A 54 6.86 10.84 0.49
C GLY A 54 8.20 10.19 0.83
N HIS A 55 8.43 8.99 0.29
CA HIS A 55 9.64 8.21 0.57
C HIS A 55 10.79 8.45 -0.42
N ALA A 56 10.47 8.92 -1.64
CA ALA A 56 11.39 9.02 -2.77
C ALA A 56 12.22 7.73 -2.95
N ALA A 57 11.56 6.56 -2.86
CA ALA A 57 12.20 5.26 -2.91
C ALA A 57 12.78 4.96 -4.31
N ASP A 58 13.90 4.23 -4.36
CA ASP A 58 14.43 3.68 -5.62
C ASP A 58 13.53 2.51 -6.06
N PRO A 59 13.08 2.45 -7.33
CA PRO A 59 12.22 1.37 -7.81
C PRO A 59 12.77 -0.06 -7.62
N ARG A 60 14.08 -0.24 -7.43
CA ARG A 60 14.68 -1.55 -7.15
C ARG A 60 14.48 -2.01 -5.71
N GLU A 61 14.15 -1.08 -4.81
CA GLU A 61 13.89 -1.33 -3.39
C GLU A 61 12.40 -1.48 -3.07
N THR A 62 11.52 -1.32 -4.08
CA THR A 62 10.04 -1.31 -3.97
C THR A 62 9.37 -2.55 -4.51
#